data_AF-A0A7S2VIT1-F1
#
_entry.id   AF-A0A7S2VIT1-F1
#
_cell.length_a   1.000
_cell.length_b   1.000
_cell.length_c   1.000
_cell.angle_alpha   90.00
_cell.angle_beta   90.00
_cell.angle_gamma   90.00
#
_symmetry.space_group_name_H-M   'P 1'
#
loop_
_entity.id
_entity.type
_entity.pdbx_description
1 polymer ?
#
loop_
_entity_poly.entity_id
_entity_poly.type
_entity_poly.pdbx_seq_one_letter_code
_entity_poly.pdbx_strand_id
1 'polypeptide(L)'
;MFYDAGLRADTHPTMSVSITETEISVIGVGYLVGHYAAWNYFMSIMNSPKCDGGFDPSEATKFVRNYQRLYGEDKLVNDPMEAAYVAVKLWAQAVAFAGTFDLEPVRAAVVGQAYAAPEGEVVMQASHHISK
;
A
#
# COMPACT_ATOMS: atom_id res chain seq x y z
N MET A 1 23.68 12.88 -1.66
CA MET A 1 24.29 11.88 -2.57
C MET A 1 23.99 12.16 -4.05
N PHE A 2 22.74 12.17 -4.52
CA PHE A 2 22.43 12.58 -5.92
C PHE A 2 22.45 14.10 -6.11
N TYR A 3 21.81 14.82 -5.18
CA TYR A 3 21.76 16.28 -5.18
C TYR A 3 23.17 16.91 -5.19
N ASP A 4 24.06 16.41 -4.33
CA ASP A 4 25.45 16.88 -4.23
C ASP A 4 26.29 16.53 -5.47
N ALA A 5 25.89 15.50 -6.21
CA ALA A 5 26.51 15.12 -7.48
C ALA A 5 25.97 15.92 -8.68
N GLY A 6 25.08 16.89 -8.46
CA GLY A 6 24.48 17.71 -9.51
C GLY A 6 23.33 17.03 -10.27
N LEU A 7 22.90 15.84 -9.85
CA LEU A 7 21.79 15.10 -10.45
C LEU A 7 20.46 15.63 -9.91
N ARG A 8 20.03 16.76 -10.48
CA ARG A 8 18.81 17.49 -10.11
C ARG A 8 17.61 17.01 -10.93
N ALA A 9 16.41 17.09 -10.37
CA ALA A 9 15.17 16.65 -11.02
C ALA A 9 14.85 17.35 -12.36
N ASP A 10 15.27 18.60 -12.52
CA ASP A 10 15.05 19.40 -13.74
C ASP A 10 15.83 18.89 -14.97
N THR A 11 16.95 18.22 -14.73
CA THR A 11 17.86 17.74 -15.77
C THR A 11 17.95 16.21 -15.81
N HIS A 12 17.86 15.57 -14.64
CA HIS A 12 18.00 14.13 -14.44
C HIS A 12 16.94 13.64 -13.45
N PRO A 13 15.65 13.63 -13.83
CA PRO A 13 14.61 13.08 -12.96
C PRO A 13 14.91 11.60 -12.70
N THR A 14 14.82 11.22 -11.42
CA THR A 14 14.95 9.82 -11.00
C THR A 14 13.59 9.27 -10.63
N MET A 15 13.44 7.96 -10.75
CA MET A 15 12.26 7.24 -10.28
C MET A 15 12.70 6.24 -9.21
N SER A 16 12.02 6.27 -8.06
CA SER A 16 12.18 5.27 -7.02
C SER A 16 11.00 4.30 -7.01
N VAL A 17 11.31 3.03 -6.76
CA VAL A 17 10.33 1.96 -6.49
C VAL A 17 10.48 1.45 -5.05
N SER A 18 11.09 2.25 -4.16
CA SER A 18 11.44 1.85 -2.79
C SER A 18 11.34 2.97 -1.73
N ILE A 19 11.24 4.24 -2.12
CA ILE A 19 11.09 5.36 -1.18
C ILE A 19 9.62 5.56 -0.87
N THR A 20 9.28 5.66 0.41
CA THR A 20 7.92 5.89 0.90
C THR A 20 7.85 7.18 1.70
N GLU A 21 6.64 7.58 2.11
CA GLU A 21 6.38 8.80 2.86
C GLU A 21 7.16 8.86 4.20
N THR A 22 7.45 7.70 4.81
CA THR A 22 8.29 7.63 6.02
C THR A 22 9.72 8.05 5.73
N GLU A 23 10.32 7.62 4.62
CA GLU A 23 11.70 8.01 4.27
C GLU A 23 11.77 9.46 3.79
N ILE A 24 10.74 9.96 3.09
CA ILE A 24 10.66 11.37 2.66
C ILE A 24 10.77 12.31 3.87
N SER A 25 10.16 11.95 5.00
CA SER A 25 10.23 12.76 6.23
C SER A 25 11.65 12.89 6.80
N VAL A 26 12.51 11.89 6.54
CA VAL A 26 13.92 11.87 6.99
C VAL A 26 14.85 12.51 5.97
N ILE A 27 14.66 12.22 4.68
CA ILE A 27 15.48 12.76 3.58
C ILE A 27 15.27 14.27 3.45
N GLY A 28 14.03 14.74 3.64
CA GLY A 28 13.63 16.13 3.46
C GLY A 28 13.04 16.37 2.07
N VAL A 29 11.85 16.97 2.05
CA VAL A 29 11.04 17.20 0.83
C VAL A 29 11.81 17.94 -0.26
N GLY A 30 12.61 18.95 0.11
CA GLY A 30 13.34 19.80 -0.84
C GLY A 30 14.32 19.04 -1.75
N TYR A 31 14.80 17.86 -1.34
CA TYR A 31 15.68 17.02 -2.14
C TYR A 31 14.94 16.09 -3.10
N LEU A 32 13.62 15.96 -2.97
CA LEU A 32 12.81 15.00 -3.71
C LEU A 32 11.76 15.65 -4.62
N VAL A 33 11.56 16.97 -4.53
CA VAL A 33 10.67 17.71 -5.44
C VAL A 33 11.09 17.48 -6.89
N GLY A 34 10.15 17.02 -7.72
CA GLY A 34 10.35 16.75 -9.15
C GLY A 34 10.86 15.34 -9.48
N HIS A 35 11.22 14.53 -8.47
CA HIS A 35 11.50 13.11 -8.66
C HIS A 35 10.19 12.30 -8.61
N TYR A 36 10.21 11.11 -9.21
CA TYR A 36 9.06 10.22 -9.28
C TYR A 36 9.19 9.07 -8.28
N ALA A 37 8.05 8.59 -7.79
CA ALA A 37 7.94 7.37 -7.01
C ALA A 37 6.82 6.50 -7.59
N ALA A 38 7.00 5.19 -7.55
CA ALA A 38 5.99 4.23 -7.98
C ALA A 38 5.82 3.13 -6.92
N TRP A 39 4.58 2.98 -6.46
CA TRP A 39 4.12 1.99 -5.49
C TRP A 39 2.69 1.59 -5.83
N ASN A 40 2.21 0.48 -5.25
CA ASN A 40 0.83 0.07 -5.40
C ASN A 40 -0.10 0.88 -4.49
N TYR A 41 0.43 1.35 -3.35
CA TYR A 41 -0.25 2.22 -2.38
C TYR A 41 0.57 3.48 -2.04
N PHE A 42 -0.13 4.61 -1.87
CA PHE A 42 0.39 5.82 -1.21
C PHE A 42 -0.63 6.30 -0.19
N MET A 43 -0.20 6.75 0.99
CA MET A 43 -1.11 7.27 2.03
C MET A 43 -1.97 8.42 1.51
N SER A 44 -1.41 9.25 0.61
CA SER A 44 -2.08 10.42 0.02
C SER A 44 -3.39 10.09 -0.70
N ILE A 45 -3.57 8.84 -1.16
CA ILE A 45 -4.79 8.44 -1.89
C ILE A 45 -6.05 8.50 -1.02
N MET A 46 -5.91 8.56 0.32
CA MET A 46 -7.04 8.80 1.23
C MET A 46 -7.76 10.13 0.93
N ASN A 47 -7.06 11.09 0.32
CA ASN A 47 -7.60 12.41 -0.03
C ASN A 47 -8.00 12.49 -1.52
N SER A 48 -7.83 11.41 -2.28
CA SER A 48 -8.22 11.38 -3.69
C SER A 48 -9.74 11.41 -3.83
N PRO A 49 -10.28 12.04 -4.89
CA PRO A 49 -11.68 11.88 -5.24
C PRO A 49 -11.96 10.43 -5.67
N LYS A 50 -13.21 9.99 -5.53
CA LYS A 50 -13.67 8.80 -6.24
C LYS A 50 -13.46 9.01 -7.74
N CYS A 51 -12.96 8.00 -8.44
CA CYS A 51 -12.76 8.06 -9.88
C CYS A 51 -13.70 7.11 -10.60
N ASP A 52 -14.00 7.39 -11.87
CA ASP A 52 -14.89 6.58 -12.71
C ASP A 52 -14.36 5.14 -12.92
N GLY A 53 -13.07 4.90 -12.64
CA GLY A 53 -12.44 3.58 -12.66
C GLY A 53 -12.75 2.70 -11.44
N GLY A 54 -13.65 3.13 -10.54
CA GLY A 54 -14.14 2.30 -9.43
C GLY A 54 -13.30 2.34 -8.15
N PHE A 55 -12.24 3.14 -8.07
CA PHE A 55 -11.48 3.31 -6.83
C PHE A 55 -12.27 4.13 -5.81
N ASP A 56 -12.36 3.60 -4.57
CA ASP A 56 -12.98 4.26 -3.43
C ASP A 56 -11.93 4.52 -2.33
N PRO A 57 -11.67 5.80 -1.97
CA PRO A 57 -10.67 6.16 -0.97
C PRO A 57 -11.12 5.86 0.48
N SER A 58 -12.33 5.36 0.70
CA SER A 58 -12.86 5.11 2.04
C SER A 58 -12.08 4.04 2.80
N GLU A 59 -11.61 2.98 2.14
CA GLU A 59 -10.77 1.95 2.78
C GLU A 59 -9.37 2.50 3.12
N ALA A 60 -8.77 3.31 2.23
CA ALA A 60 -7.54 4.04 2.53
C ALA A 60 -7.71 4.95 3.75
N THR A 61 -8.81 5.71 3.79
CA THR A 61 -9.12 6.61 4.90
C THR A 61 -9.31 5.87 6.22
N LYS A 62 -10.02 4.73 6.20
CA LYS A 62 -10.21 3.89 7.40
C LYS A 62 -8.89 3.31 7.89
N PHE A 63 -8.07 2.78 6.99
CA PHE A 63 -6.76 2.21 7.32
C PHE A 63 -5.86 3.24 8.00
N VAL A 64 -5.71 4.42 7.40
CA VAL A 64 -4.91 5.52 7.95
C VAL A 64 -5.42 5.96 9.31
N ARG A 65 -6.73 6.24 9.43
CA ARG A 65 -7.32 6.70 10.70
C ARG A 65 -7.19 5.69 11.83
N ASN A 66 -7.37 4.40 11.52
CA ASN A 66 -7.20 3.34 12.52
C ASN A 66 -5.74 3.24 12.99
N TYR A 67 -4.79 3.35 12.07
CA TYR A 67 -3.37 3.35 12.40
C TYR A 67 -3.00 4.56 13.27
N GLN A 68 -3.40 5.75 12.85
CA GLN A 68 -3.14 7.00 13.57
C GLN A 68 -3.80 7.03 14.96
N ARG A 69 -5.00 6.45 15.10
CA ARG A 69 -5.65 6.33 16.41
C ARG A 69 -4.86 5.46 17.39
N LEU A 70 -4.13 4.45 16.90
CA LEU A 70 -3.35 3.55 17.74
C LEU A 70 -1.94 4.08 18.05
N TYR A 71 -1.31 4.76 17.09
CA TYR A 71 0.11 5.07 17.14
C TYR A 71 0.45 6.57 17.15
N GLY A 72 -0.55 7.45 16.94
CA GLY A 72 -0.40 8.91 16.93
C GLY A 72 -0.89 9.54 15.62
N GLU A 73 -1.48 10.73 15.71
CA GLU A 73 -2.04 11.47 14.56
C GLU A 73 -1.00 11.88 13.51
N ASP A 74 0.26 12.02 13.92
CA ASP A 74 1.40 12.36 13.07
C ASP A 74 1.99 11.16 12.31
N LYS A 75 1.50 9.94 12.58
CA LYS A 75 2.08 8.73 12.00
C LYS A 75 1.64 8.51 10.57
N LEU A 76 2.63 8.14 9.77
CA LEU A 76 2.50 7.79 8.35
C LEU A 76 2.40 6.28 8.19
N VAL A 77 1.77 5.86 7.10
CA VAL A 77 1.73 4.47 6.62
C VAL A 77 2.36 4.42 5.23
N ASN A 78 2.88 3.26 4.84
CA ASN A 78 3.49 3.05 3.54
C ASN A 78 3.01 1.75 2.88
N ASP A 79 3.43 1.52 1.62
CA ASP A 79 3.04 0.36 0.81
C ASP A 79 3.35 -0.99 1.50
N PRO A 80 4.56 -1.26 2.05
CA PRO A 80 4.81 -2.51 2.77
C PRO A 80 3.89 -2.76 3.98
N MET A 81 3.53 -1.70 4.72
CA MET A 81 2.59 -1.80 5.84
C MET A 81 1.17 -2.14 5.36
N GLU A 82 0.76 -1.55 4.25
CA GLU A 82 -0.53 -1.83 3.62
C GLU A 82 -0.57 -3.27 3.08
N ALA A 83 0.46 -3.71 2.36
CA ALA A 83 0.54 -5.06 1.82
C ALA A 83 0.50 -6.13 2.94
N ALA A 84 1.18 -5.88 4.05
CA ALA A 84 1.13 -6.76 5.22
C ALA A 84 -0.28 -6.80 5.85
N TYR A 85 -0.97 -5.65 5.94
CA TYR A 85 -2.34 -5.57 6.43
C TYR A 85 -3.29 -6.38 5.53
N VAL A 86 -3.21 -6.21 4.21
CA VAL A 86 -4.02 -6.94 3.23
C VAL A 86 -3.77 -8.44 3.28
N ALA A 87 -2.51 -8.87 3.36
CA ALA A 87 -2.15 -10.29 3.43
C ALA A 87 -2.78 -10.98 4.66
N VAL A 88 -2.75 -10.33 5.83
CA VAL A 88 -3.36 -10.87 7.05
C VAL A 88 -4.89 -10.92 6.93
N LYS A 89 -5.52 -9.94 6.29
CA LYS A 89 -6.98 -9.92 6.08
C LYS A 89 -7.44 -11.02 5.15
N LEU A 90 -6.76 -11.22 4.02
CA LEU A 90 -7.04 -12.32 3.10
C LEU A 90 -6.82 -13.68 3.77
N TRP A 91 -5.73 -13.85 4.54
CA TRP A 91 -5.50 -15.06 5.31
C TRP A 91 -6.62 -15.33 6.31
N ALA A 92 -7.04 -14.32 7.08
CA ALA A 92 -8.12 -14.46 8.06
C ALA A 92 -9.46 -14.82 7.39
N GLN A 93 -9.74 -14.24 6.22
CA GLN A 93 -10.92 -14.58 5.41
C GLN A 93 -10.87 -16.03 4.90
N ALA A 94 -9.70 -16.50 4.48
CA ALA A 94 -9.48 -17.89 4.06
C ALA A 94 -9.62 -18.87 5.22
N VAL A 95 -9.10 -18.55 6.40
CA VAL A 95 -9.31 -19.33 7.63
C VAL A 95 -10.79 -19.44 7.97
N ALA A 96 -11.51 -18.31 7.93
CA ALA A 96 -12.94 -18.29 8.22
C ALA A 96 -13.74 -19.14 7.20
N PHE A 97 -13.36 -19.11 5.93
CA PHE A 97 -13.96 -19.92 4.89
C PHE A 97 -13.64 -21.43 5.04
N ALA A 98 -12.39 -21.76 5.34
CA ALA A 98 -11.94 -23.15 5.51
C ALA A 98 -12.42 -23.79 6.82
N GLY A 99 -12.76 -22.97 7.83
CA GLY A 99 -13.16 -23.43 9.16
C GLY A 99 -12.02 -24.09 9.95
N THR A 100 -10.77 -23.87 9.54
CA THR A 100 -9.56 -24.44 10.16
C THR A 100 -8.37 -23.49 9.99
N PHE A 101 -7.33 -23.69 10.80
CA PHE A 101 -6.01 -23.07 10.64
C PHE A 101 -5.01 -23.98 9.92
N ASP A 102 -5.43 -25.17 9.48
CA ASP A 102 -4.56 -26.10 8.76
C ASP A 102 -4.09 -25.51 7.43
N LEU A 103 -2.81 -25.70 7.11
CA LEU A 103 -2.14 -25.04 5.98
C LEU A 103 -2.82 -25.32 4.63
N GLU A 104 -3.01 -26.59 4.27
CA GLU A 104 -3.50 -26.96 2.94
C GLU A 104 -4.94 -26.49 2.69
N PRO A 105 -5.91 -26.68 3.62
CA PRO A 105 -7.25 -26.14 3.45
C PRO A 105 -7.28 -24.61 3.31
N VAL A 106 -6.52 -23.89 4.16
CA VAL A 106 -6.48 -22.42 4.12
C VAL A 106 -5.83 -21.91 2.83
N ARG A 107 -4.75 -22.55 2.39
CA ARG A 107 -4.07 -22.22 1.14
C ARG A 107 -4.96 -22.44 -0.08
N ALA A 108 -5.75 -23.51 -0.10
CA ALA A 108 -6.72 -23.73 -1.17
C ALA A 108 -7.87 -22.69 -1.10
N ALA A 109 -8.31 -22.35 0.11
CA ALA A 109 -9.44 -21.44 0.34
C ALA A 109 -9.16 -19.98 -0.05
N VAL A 110 -7.91 -19.52 0.00
CA VAL A 110 -7.58 -18.12 -0.28
C VAL A 110 -7.63 -17.77 -1.76
N VAL A 111 -7.44 -18.74 -2.67
CA VAL A 111 -7.42 -18.50 -4.12
C VAL A 111 -8.80 -18.04 -4.61
N GLY A 112 -8.83 -16.96 -5.38
CA GLY A 112 -10.04 -16.34 -5.93
C GLY A 112 -10.78 -15.42 -4.97
N GLN A 113 -10.32 -15.29 -3.72
CA GLN A 113 -10.93 -14.36 -2.78
C GLN A 113 -10.62 -12.91 -3.13
N ALA A 114 -11.66 -12.07 -3.09
CA ALA A 114 -11.55 -10.63 -3.22
C ALA A 114 -11.52 -9.95 -1.85
N TYR A 115 -10.85 -8.80 -1.77
CA TYR A 115 -10.80 -7.94 -0.59
C TYR A 115 -10.80 -6.47 -1.01
N ALA A 116 -11.62 -5.64 -0.37
CA ALA A 116 -11.57 -4.19 -0.54
C ALA A 116 -10.37 -3.63 0.26
N ALA A 117 -9.21 -3.56 -0.38
CA ALA A 117 -7.98 -3.07 0.23
C ALA A 117 -7.90 -1.53 0.22
N PRO A 118 -7.07 -0.93 1.09
CA PRO A 118 -6.74 0.49 1.02
C PRO A 118 -6.30 0.94 -0.38
N GLU A 119 -5.61 0.07 -1.12
CA GLU A 119 -5.11 0.35 -2.46
C GLU A 119 -6.12 0.13 -3.61
N GLY A 120 -7.35 -0.29 -3.31
CA GLY A 120 -8.37 -0.72 -4.26
C GLY A 120 -8.84 -2.16 -3.99
N GLU A 121 -9.83 -2.64 -4.73
CA GLU A 121 -10.17 -4.07 -4.65
C GLU A 121 -9.00 -4.92 -5.15
N VAL A 122 -8.68 -5.99 -4.42
CA VAL A 122 -7.64 -6.95 -4.78
C VAL A 122 -8.19 -8.36 -4.78
N VAL A 123 -7.71 -9.18 -5.71
CA VAL A 123 -8.09 -10.60 -5.83
C VAL A 123 -6.86 -11.49 -5.73
N MET A 124 -6.92 -12.50 -4.87
CA MET A 124 -5.87 -13.51 -4.73
C MET A 124 -5.87 -14.46 -5.92
N GLN A 125 -4.75 -14.55 -6.62
CA GLN A 125 -4.58 -15.43 -7.78
C GLN A 125 -4.02 -16.79 -7.39
N ALA A 126 -4.17 -17.78 -8.27
CA ALA A 126 -3.59 -19.12 -8.08
C ALA A 126 -2.06 -19.11 -7.98
N SER A 127 -1.39 -18.07 -8.51
CA SER A 127 0.05 -17.84 -8.36
C SER A 127 0.45 -17.31 -6.98
N HIS A 128 -0.51 -17.05 -6.09
CA HIS A 128 -0.34 -16.33 -4.82
C HIS A 128 0.07 -14.86 -4.96
N HIS A 129 -0.10 -14.26 -6.15
CA HIS A 129 -0.05 -12.81 -6.30
C HIS A 129 -1.45 -12.23 -6.16
N ILE A 130 -1.53 -10.96 -5.76
CA ILE A 130 -2.78 -10.19 -5.81
C ILE A 130 -2.84 -9.34 -7.07
N SER A 131 -4.03 -9.13 -7.61
CA SER A 131 -4.30 -8.25 -8.75
C SER A 131 -5.41 -7.26 -8.43
N LYS A 132 -5.33 -6.05 -9.01
CA LYS A 132 -6.39 -5.04 -9.01
C LYS A 132 -7.28 -5.18 -10.24
#